data_AF-A0A652KDL7-F1
#
_entry.id   AF-A0A652KDL7-F1
#
_cell.length_a   1.000
_cell.length_b   1.000
_cell.length_c   1.000
_cell.angle_alpha   90.00
_cell.angle_beta   90.00
_cell.angle_gamma   90.00
#
_symmetry.space_group_name_H-M   'P 1'
#
loop_
_entity.id
_entity.type
_entity.pdbx_description
1 polymer ?
#
loop_
_entity_poly.entity_id
_entity_poly.type
_entity_poly.pdbx_seq_one_letter_code
_entity_poly.pdbx_strand_id
1 'polypeptide(L)' 'APRVPGTCGTVVPGAELRLVDPRTGRRVAPGEEGEVLVKSPGLLLGYHGRPEETAAG' A
#
# COMPACT_ATOMS: atom_id res chain seq x y z
N ALA A 1 -18.92 -0.77 8.92
CA ALA A 1 -18.52 -1.59 10.09
C ALA A 1 -18.14 -0.65 11.24
N PRO A 2 -18.34 -1.03 12.51
CA PRO A 2 -17.93 -0.22 13.65
C PRO A 2 -16.40 0.00 13.63
N ARG A 3 -15.95 1.21 14.02
CA ARG A 3 -14.52 1.52 14.13
C ARG A 3 -13.95 0.80 15.36
N VAL A 4 -13.00 -0.10 15.13
CA VAL A 4 -12.25 -0.75 16.20
C VAL A 4 -10.98 0.09 16.47
N PRO A 5 -10.72 0.52 17.72
CA PRO A 5 -9.50 1.24 18.08
C PRO A 5 -8.24 0.49 17.61
N GLY A 6 -7.27 1.20 17.04
CA GLY A 6 -6.05 0.60 16.50
C GLY A 6 -6.17 0.02 15.08
N THR A 7 -7.32 0.16 14.42
CA THR A 7 -7.50 -0.27 13.02
C THR A 7 -7.58 0.89 12.05
N CYS A 8 -7.15 0.67 10.80
CA CYS A 8 -7.22 1.65 9.71
C CYS A 8 -8.50 1.54 8.86
N GLY A 9 -9.43 0.64 9.22
CA GLY A 9 -10.65 0.38 8.45
C GLY A 9 -10.44 -0.56 7.25
N THR A 10 -11.29 -0.41 6.23
CA THR A 10 -11.25 -1.22 4.99
C THR A 10 -10.74 -0.40 3.82
N VAL A 11 -10.22 -1.07 2.80
CA VAL A 11 -9.76 -0.44 1.54
C VAL A 11 -10.92 0.31 0.87
N VAL A 12 -10.64 1.49 0.31
CA VAL A 12 -11.61 2.30 -0.41
C VAL A 12 -12.03 1.63 -1.74
N PRO A 13 -13.27 1.84 -2.21
CA PRO A 13 -13.71 1.27 -3.50
C PRO A 13 -12.78 1.63 -4.65
N GLY A 14 -12.39 0.63 -5.44
CA GLY A 14 -11.50 0.81 -6.61
C GLY A 14 -10.00 0.81 -6.29
N ALA A 15 -9.61 0.71 -5.01
CA ALA A 15 -8.23 0.48 -4.62
C ALA A 15 -7.99 -1.00 -4.24
N GLU A 16 -6.77 -1.46 -4.43
CA GLU A 16 -6.27 -2.76 -3.98
C GLU A 16 -5.13 -2.55 -2.98
N LEU A 17 -5.06 -3.41 -1.96
CA LEU A 17 -4.00 -3.40 -0.95
C LEU A 17 -3.41 -4.80 -0.78
N ARG A 18 -2.09 -4.86 -0.57
CA ARG A 18 -1.37 -6.09 -0.24
C ARG A 18 -0.28 -5.81 0.78
N LEU A 19 -0.11 -6.73 1.74
CA LEU A 19 1.09 -6.77 2.59
C LEU A 19 2.13 -7.69 1.98
N VAL A 20 3.37 -7.22 1.88
CA VAL A 20 4.50 -7.99 1.35
C VAL A 20 5.72 -7.92 2.26
N ASP A 21 6.58 -8.92 2.19
CA ASP A 21 7.92 -8.82 2.73
C ASP A 21 8.73 -7.86 1.85
N PRO A 22 9.33 -6.79 2.41
CA PRO A 22 10.00 -5.74 1.62
C PRO A 22 11.30 -6.21 0.95
N ARG A 23 11.87 -7.34 1.39
CA ARG A 23 13.09 -7.91 0.80
C ARG A 23 12.79 -8.82 -0.38
N THR A 24 11.65 -9.51 -0.36
CA THR A 24 11.31 -10.55 -1.34
C THR A 24 10.14 -10.18 -2.24
N GLY A 25 9.34 -9.16 -1.88
CA GLY A 25 8.11 -8.77 -2.58
C GLY A 25 6.98 -9.79 -2.48
N ARG A 26 7.13 -10.87 -1.70
CA ARG A 26 6.13 -11.93 -1.56
C ARG A 26 5.09 -11.56 -0.51
N ARG A 27 3.86 -12.05 -0.69
CA ARG A 27 2.79 -11.88 0.32
C ARG A 27 3.21 -12.49 1.64
N VAL A 28 2.99 -11.75 2.73
CA VAL A 28 3.12 -12.28 4.10
C VAL A 28 1.85 -13.03 4.51
N ALA A 29 1.96 -13.88 5.52
CA ALA A 29 0.83 -14.62 6.07
C ALA A 29 -0.12 -13.69 6.86
N PRO A 30 -1.41 -14.05 7.03
CA PRO A 30 -2.31 -13.29 7.89
C PRO A 30 -1.78 -13.17 9.32
N GLY A 31 -1.74 -11.94 9.85
CA GLY A 31 -1.25 -11.65 11.20
C GLY A 31 0.24 -11.25 11.27
N GLU A 32 0.99 -11.43 10.18
CA GLU A 32 2.39 -11.01 10.09
C GLU A 32 2.54 -9.57 9.61
N GLU A 33 3.60 -8.90 10.06
CA GLU A 33 3.97 -7.56 9.62
C GLU A 33 4.57 -7.57 8.21
N GLY A 34 4.35 -6.49 7.46
CA GLY A 34 4.88 -6.34 6.11
C GLY A 34 4.71 -4.91 5.58
N GLU A 35 5.29 -4.66 4.42
CA GLU A 35 5.14 -3.42 3.68
C GLU A 35 3.77 -3.36 2.99
N VAL A 36 3.09 -2.23 3.13
CA VAL A 36 1.78 -1.98 2.51
C VAL A 36 1.98 -1.49 1.09
N LEU A 37 1.61 -2.31 0.11
CA LEU A 37 1.50 -1.90 -1.28
C LEU A 37 0.05 -1.55 -1.61
N VAL A 38 -0.14 -0.40 -2.25
CA VAL A 38 -1.45 0.11 -2.68
C VAL A 38 -1.45 0.32 -4.17
N LYS A 39 -2.51 -0.11 -4.85
CA LYS A 39 -2.80 0.23 -6.24
C LYS A 39 -4.15 0.95 -6.30
N SER A 40 -4.19 2.17 -6.84
CA SER A 40 -5.46 2.86 -7.06
C SER A 40 -5.38 3.84 -8.23
N PRO A 41 -6.52 4.22 -8.84
CA PRO A 41 -6.56 5.25 -9.88
C PRO A 41 -6.15 6.64 -9.39
N GLY A 42 -6.24 6.90 -8.08
CA GLY A 42 -5.91 8.18 -7.46
C GLY A 42 -4.50 8.25 -6.89
N LEU A 43 -3.61 7.31 -7.26
CA LEU A 43 -2.21 7.38 -6.84
C LEU A 43 -1.51 8.61 -7.42
N LEU A 44 -0.49 9.07 -6.71
CA LEU A 44 0.33 10.20 -7.14
C LEU A 44 1.06 9.82 -8.45
N LEU A 45 1.14 10.76 -9.40
CA LEU A 45 1.80 10.50 -10.70
C LEU A 45 3.33 10.47 -10.59
N GLY A 46 3.86 11.11 -9.57
CA GLY A 46 5.29 11.25 -9.30
C GLY A 46 5.59 12.38 -8.32
N TYR A 47 6.80 12.35 -7.77
CA TYR A 47 7.29 13.45 -6.96
C TYR A 47 7.60 14.65 -7.85
N HIS A 48 7.10 15.82 -7.48
CA HIS A 48 7.31 17.05 -8.24
C HIS A 48 8.80 17.41 -8.34
N GLY A 49 9.29 17.61 -9.56
CA GLY A 49 10.70 17.93 -9.82
C GLY A 49 11.68 16.75 -9.57
N ARG A 50 11.15 15.53 -9.37
CA ARG A 50 11.92 14.33 -8.97
C ARG A 50 11.55 13.13 -9.85
N PRO A 51 11.96 13.14 -11.14
CA PRO A 51 11.59 12.10 -12.09
C PRO A 51 12.24 10.75 -11.78
N GLU A 52 13.45 10.72 -11.21
CA GLU A 52 14.14 9.47 -10.86
C GLU A 52 13.44 8.72 -9.74
N GLU A 53 13.05 9.43 -8.67
CA GLU A 53 12.29 8.85 -7.56
C GLU A 53 10.85 8.48 -7.94
N THR A 54 10.30 9.13 -8.97
CA THR A 54 9.00 8.77 -9.55
C THR A 54 9.06 7.44 -10.30
N ALA A 55 10.13 7.21 -11.06
CA ALA A 55 10.28 6.01 -11.88
C ALA A 55 10.63 4.74 -11.07
N ALA A 56 11.10 4.91 -9.83
CA ALA A 56 11.47 3.82 -8.94
C ALA A 56 10.27 3.12 -8.25
N GLY A 57 9.06 3.67 -8.40
CA GLY A 57 7.81 3.17 -7.79
C GLY A 57 7.10 2.08 -8.56
#